data_AF-A0A9Q7SB28-F1
#
_entry.id   AF-A0A9Q7SB28-F1
#
_cell.length_a   1.000
_cell.length_b   1.000
_cell.length_c   1.000
_cell.angle_alpha   90.00
_cell.angle_beta   90.00
_cell.angle_gamma   90.00
#
_symmetry.space_group_name_H-M   'P 1'
#
loop_
_entity.id
_entity.type
_entity.pdbx_description
1 polymer ?
#
loop_
_entity_poly.entity_id
_entity_poly.type
_entity_poly.pdbx_seq_one_letter_code
_entity_poly.pdbx_strand_id
1 'polypeptide(L)'
;MSVDAVTVSRAVAFADVAESLVEAGDDAVARAGAALRRLDLDDVPAGTPTARVVVAGTSTLGPIRAPLQGALAARGVAATVELGDYGRIVPELLDPQSPLGNADATIVVLLPDGSSVFERVAIPFTAESADEAVNGFVDELLAAIQVFRSHSSTPIVLPTLLLPPERSSMLLDLPARTRLAAAWARANQRLLEAGAEISGVVAVDMYQLAAFAPAAATDPRMAAYARSRFTDPLLLSYSREIAALVAAQLGRTSKCLVLDLDGTTWGGVLADAGPLGVISGDGRAGEAFADFQDTARQLSSQGVLLAIASKNDDELVRQALTEHSGVRLGIDDFAVIVANWDPKPGNVAGIAQALNIGVDSLVFVDDNASERGSVRAAHPQVRTVAADPDDPARTVPALLRDGFFTTLRLTEDDRARPQRYRAEAERVSFRQTVDAVEDYLAGLQTEVTIAAADGTDVDRLSQLTLRTNQYNLTTLRLDPAAVQAFLGRPEAIVKTIRCADRFGDHGLVGALFAEIHDGRLDIVNFAMSCRVLGRGVESAALHTVLAEGVRRGARVASGTFIRTAKNGRAADFFRSSDFAVTGADETQEVGGHTTYLRDLATLPGPLPHLTVTVLRPEEEKP
;
A
#
# COMPACT_ATOMS: atom_id res chain seq x y z
N MET A 1 -29.49 5.95 -18.37
CA MET A 1 -29.76 6.09 -19.82
C MET A 1 -29.05 4.96 -20.54
N SER A 2 -29.69 4.37 -21.56
CA SER A 2 -29.25 3.16 -22.25
C SER A 2 -27.89 3.34 -22.94
N VAL A 3 -27.02 2.35 -22.76
CA VAL A 3 -25.70 2.28 -23.38
C VAL A 3 -25.86 1.68 -24.77
N ASP A 4 -26.02 2.53 -25.78
CA ASP A 4 -25.85 2.12 -27.18
C ASP A 4 -24.89 3.10 -27.89
N ALA A 5 -23.81 2.50 -28.39
CA ALA A 5 -22.92 2.95 -29.46
C ALA A 5 -22.59 4.46 -29.53
N VAL A 6 -21.66 4.90 -28.67
CA VAL A 6 -20.79 6.06 -28.97
C VAL A 6 -19.36 5.54 -29.00
N THR A 7 -18.67 5.77 -30.12
CA THR A 7 -17.22 5.66 -30.21
C THR A 7 -16.63 6.79 -29.37
N VAL A 8 -16.53 6.56 -28.06
CA VAL A 8 -15.95 7.49 -27.09
C VAL A 8 -14.43 7.38 -27.18
N SER A 9 -13.75 8.52 -27.32
CA SER A 9 -12.30 8.65 -27.16
C SER A 9 -11.86 7.96 -25.87
N ARG A 10 -10.97 6.96 -25.98
CA ARG A 10 -10.61 6.01 -24.91
C ARG A 10 -10.07 6.67 -23.62
N ALA A 11 -9.54 7.89 -23.71
CA ALA A 11 -8.91 8.61 -22.61
C ALA A 11 -9.89 9.11 -21.54
N VAL A 12 -11.03 9.68 -21.97
CA VAL A 12 -12.06 10.24 -21.05
C VAL A 12 -12.83 9.12 -20.34
N ALA A 13 -12.89 7.94 -20.95
CA ALA A 13 -13.66 6.81 -20.44
C ALA A 13 -13.11 6.19 -19.14
N PHE A 14 -11.79 6.24 -18.86
CA PHE A 14 -11.26 5.56 -17.67
C PHE A 14 -11.64 6.29 -16.37
N ALA A 15 -11.55 7.62 -16.34
CA ALA A 15 -11.90 8.40 -15.15
C ALA A 15 -13.39 8.22 -14.79
N ASP A 16 -14.26 8.30 -15.78
CA ASP A 16 -15.71 8.08 -15.62
C ASP A 16 -16.01 6.66 -15.11
N VAL A 17 -15.31 5.65 -15.67
CA VAL A 17 -15.45 4.26 -15.21
C VAL A 17 -14.98 4.11 -13.77
N ALA A 18 -13.82 4.66 -13.40
CA ALA A 18 -13.30 4.59 -12.04
C ALA A 18 -14.22 5.27 -11.02
N GLU A 19 -14.79 6.42 -11.38
CA GLU A 19 -15.78 7.14 -10.56
C GLU A 19 -17.06 6.31 -10.36
N SER A 20 -17.54 5.65 -11.42
CA SER A 20 -18.74 4.80 -11.36
C SER A 20 -18.58 3.55 -10.47
N LEU A 21 -17.34 3.17 -10.15
CA LEU A 21 -17.02 2.00 -9.33
C LEU A 21 -16.96 2.30 -7.83
N VAL A 22 -17.07 3.57 -7.42
CA VAL A 22 -17.08 3.94 -6.00
C VAL A 22 -18.35 3.43 -5.33
N GLU A 23 -18.21 2.67 -4.24
CA GLU A 23 -19.30 1.94 -3.56
C GLU A 23 -20.05 0.94 -4.44
N ALA A 24 -19.51 0.58 -5.61
CA ALA A 24 -20.18 -0.33 -6.53
C ALA A 24 -20.19 -1.79 -6.03
N GLY A 25 -21.20 -2.52 -6.48
CA GLY A 25 -21.32 -3.96 -6.27
C GLY A 25 -20.46 -4.78 -7.24
N ASP A 26 -20.30 -6.07 -6.94
CA ASP A 26 -19.43 -7.01 -7.66
C ASP A 26 -19.71 -7.06 -9.16
N ASP A 27 -20.97 -7.10 -9.57
CA ASP A 27 -21.34 -7.15 -11.00
C ASP A 27 -20.90 -5.90 -11.77
N ALA A 28 -20.95 -4.73 -11.13
CA ALA A 28 -20.52 -3.48 -11.75
C ALA A 28 -19.01 -3.47 -11.95
N VAL A 29 -18.25 -3.97 -10.96
CA VAL A 29 -16.79 -4.14 -11.05
C VAL A 29 -16.42 -5.07 -12.22
N ALA A 30 -17.06 -6.23 -12.31
CA ALA A 30 -16.81 -7.19 -13.40
C ALA A 30 -17.15 -6.61 -14.78
N ARG A 31 -18.30 -5.94 -14.92
CA ARG A 31 -18.70 -5.29 -16.19
C ARG A 31 -17.74 -4.17 -16.60
N ALA A 32 -17.31 -3.33 -15.66
CA ALA A 32 -16.34 -2.28 -15.93
C ALA A 32 -15.01 -2.86 -16.42
N GLY A 33 -14.51 -3.90 -15.75
CA GLY A 33 -13.29 -4.58 -16.19
C GLY A 33 -13.40 -5.18 -17.59
N ALA A 34 -14.55 -5.75 -17.96
CA ALA A 34 -14.79 -6.22 -19.32
C ALA A 34 -14.76 -5.09 -20.36
N ALA A 35 -15.28 -3.90 -20.02
CA ALA A 35 -15.22 -2.71 -20.86
C ALA A 35 -13.78 -2.18 -21.03
N LEU A 36 -12.95 -2.31 -19.99
CA LEU A 36 -11.54 -1.89 -19.98
C LEU A 36 -10.57 -2.88 -20.63
N ARG A 37 -11.05 -3.99 -21.20
CA ARG A 37 -10.19 -5.03 -21.80
C ARG A 37 -9.26 -4.53 -22.91
N ARG A 38 -9.65 -3.48 -23.63
CA ARG A 38 -8.89 -2.89 -24.73
C ARG A 38 -8.32 -1.52 -24.39
N LEU A 39 -8.22 -1.20 -23.09
CA LEU A 39 -7.59 0.02 -22.62
C LEU A 39 -6.13 0.01 -23.07
N ASP A 40 -5.72 1.08 -23.74
CA ASP A 40 -4.32 1.39 -23.97
C ASP A 40 -3.84 2.28 -22.83
N LEU A 41 -2.68 1.98 -22.25
CA LEU A 41 -2.12 2.79 -21.17
C LEU A 41 -1.57 4.12 -21.70
N ASP A 42 -1.24 4.20 -22.99
CA ASP A 42 -0.81 5.46 -23.59
C ASP A 42 -1.98 6.44 -23.79
N ASP A 43 -3.21 5.92 -23.79
CA ASP A 43 -4.45 6.71 -23.91
C ASP A 43 -4.94 7.27 -22.57
N VAL A 44 -4.39 6.87 -21.40
CA VAL A 44 -4.91 7.35 -20.12
C VAL A 44 -4.39 8.75 -19.77
N PRO A 45 -5.17 9.59 -19.06
CA PRO A 45 -4.72 10.93 -18.68
C PRO A 45 -3.37 10.91 -17.93
N ALA A 46 -2.50 11.87 -18.25
CA ALA A 46 -1.19 11.99 -17.62
C ALA A 46 -1.29 12.04 -16.08
N GLY A 47 -0.47 11.25 -15.41
CA GLY A 47 -0.50 11.10 -13.94
C GLY A 47 -1.51 10.08 -13.42
N THR A 48 -2.32 9.45 -14.29
CA THR A 48 -3.12 8.27 -13.92
C THR A 48 -2.17 7.12 -13.58
N PRO A 49 -2.28 6.51 -12.39
CA PRO A 49 -1.41 5.39 -12.04
C PRO A 49 -1.70 4.19 -12.94
N THR A 50 -0.65 3.65 -13.54
CA THR A 50 -0.72 2.50 -14.45
C THR A 50 -0.12 1.25 -13.85
N ALA A 51 -0.61 0.07 -14.24
CA ALA A 51 -0.02 -1.21 -13.88
C ALA A 51 -0.06 -2.20 -15.05
N ARG A 52 1.02 -2.95 -15.22
CA ARG A 52 1.12 -4.08 -16.15
C ARG A 52 1.12 -5.36 -15.33
N VAL A 53 0.04 -6.13 -15.40
CA VAL A 53 -0.10 -7.37 -14.63
C VAL A 53 0.03 -8.56 -15.57
N VAL A 54 0.94 -9.48 -15.27
CA VAL A 54 1.09 -10.73 -16.02
C VAL A 54 0.53 -11.87 -15.18
N VAL A 55 -0.33 -12.70 -15.76
CA VAL A 55 -0.95 -13.83 -15.06
C VAL A 55 -0.51 -15.13 -15.70
N ALA A 56 0.00 -16.07 -14.89
CA ALA A 56 0.30 -17.43 -15.31
C ALA A 56 -0.55 -18.42 -14.50
N GLY A 57 -1.00 -19.51 -15.11
CA GLY A 57 -1.88 -20.46 -14.45
C GLY A 57 -1.80 -21.87 -15.02
N THR A 58 -2.37 -22.81 -14.28
CA THR A 58 -2.51 -24.20 -14.75
C THR A 58 -3.86 -24.48 -15.44
N SER A 59 -4.78 -23.52 -15.36
CA SER A 59 -6.12 -23.57 -15.93
C SER A 59 -6.37 -22.44 -16.94
N THR A 60 -7.54 -22.45 -17.60
CA THR A 60 -7.93 -21.38 -18.52
C THR A 60 -7.98 -20.04 -17.80
N LEU A 61 -7.10 -19.11 -18.20
CA LEU A 61 -6.91 -17.82 -17.53
C LEU A 61 -7.88 -16.72 -17.95
N GLY A 62 -8.53 -16.84 -19.11
CA GLY A 62 -9.40 -15.79 -19.68
C GLY A 62 -10.38 -15.14 -18.68
N PRO A 63 -11.07 -15.91 -17.82
CA PRO A 63 -12.03 -15.38 -16.85
C PRO A 63 -11.46 -14.40 -15.81
N ILE A 64 -10.18 -14.46 -15.43
CA ILE A 64 -9.62 -13.55 -14.40
C ILE A 64 -9.45 -12.12 -14.92
N ARG A 65 -9.41 -11.92 -16.24
CA ARG A 65 -9.06 -10.63 -16.84
C ARG A 65 -10.01 -9.51 -16.44
N ALA A 66 -11.32 -9.73 -16.61
CA ALA A 66 -12.34 -8.73 -16.28
C ALA A 66 -12.38 -8.39 -14.78
N PRO A 67 -12.48 -9.35 -13.83
CA PRO A 67 -12.49 -9.02 -12.41
C PRO A 67 -11.21 -8.30 -11.98
N LEU A 68 -10.04 -8.67 -12.52
CA LEU A 68 -8.76 -8.03 -12.19
C LEU A 68 -8.69 -6.58 -12.69
N GLN A 69 -9.05 -6.32 -13.94
CA GLN A 69 -9.09 -4.96 -14.47
C GLN A 69 -10.12 -4.10 -13.75
N GLY A 70 -11.28 -4.67 -13.41
CA GLY A 70 -12.32 -3.97 -12.64
C GLY A 70 -11.85 -3.61 -11.24
N ALA A 71 -11.23 -4.55 -10.52
CA ALA A 71 -10.71 -4.31 -9.17
C ALA A 71 -9.60 -3.24 -9.15
N LEU A 72 -8.71 -3.24 -10.14
CA LEU A 72 -7.69 -2.20 -10.30
C LEU A 72 -8.31 -0.83 -10.64
N ALA A 73 -9.30 -0.80 -11.53
CA ALA A 73 -10.01 0.41 -11.89
C ALA A 73 -10.82 1.02 -10.73
N ALA A 74 -11.42 0.19 -9.87
CA ALA A 74 -12.07 0.64 -8.64
C ALA A 74 -11.07 1.33 -7.70
N ARG A 75 -9.79 1.01 -7.82
CA ARG A 75 -8.69 1.70 -7.12
C ARG A 75 -8.10 2.86 -7.91
N GLY A 76 -8.69 3.22 -9.05
CA GLY A 76 -8.20 4.28 -9.94
C GLY A 76 -6.82 3.95 -10.53
N VAL A 77 -6.51 2.66 -10.72
CA VAL A 77 -5.30 2.18 -11.38
C VAL A 77 -5.70 1.67 -12.76
N ALA A 78 -5.19 2.31 -13.81
CA ALA A 78 -5.37 1.86 -15.18
C ALA A 78 -4.45 0.66 -15.42
N ALA A 79 -4.98 -0.46 -15.91
CA ALA A 79 -4.16 -1.67 -16.00
C ALA A 79 -4.39 -2.49 -17.27
N THR A 80 -3.28 -3.01 -17.79
CA THR A 80 -3.27 -4.07 -18.79
C THR A 80 -2.99 -5.40 -18.12
N VAL A 81 -3.76 -6.41 -18.50
CA VAL A 81 -3.56 -7.79 -18.03
C VAL A 81 -3.05 -8.63 -19.19
N GLU A 82 -1.86 -9.18 -19.05
CA GLU A 82 -1.29 -10.15 -19.98
C GLU A 82 -1.49 -11.56 -19.41
N LEU A 83 -1.84 -12.52 -20.25
CA LEU A 83 -2.07 -13.90 -19.82
C LEU A 83 -1.00 -14.77 -20.46
N GLY A 84 -0.30 -15.55 -19.64
CA GLY A 84 0.65 -16.57 -20.08
C GLY A 84 -0.06 -17.76 -20.74
N ASP A 85 0.76 -18.69 -21.23
CA ASP A 85 0.30 -19.88 -21.89
C ASP A 85 -0.36 -20.85 -20.90
N TYR A 86 -1.38 -21.56 -21.40
CA TYR A 86 -2.11 -22.55 -20.62
C TYR A 86 -1.16 -23.65 -20.08
N GLY A 87 -1.14 -23.85 -18.75
CA GLY A 87 -0.42 -24.95 -18.13
C GLY A 87 1.08 -24.75 -18.00
N ARG A 88 1.60 -23.54 -18.25
CA ARG A 88 3.06 -23.30 -18.39
C ARG A 88 3.71 -22.49 -17.27
N ILE A 89 3.13 -22.46 -16.06
CA ILE A 89 3.70 -21.71 -14.92
C ILE A 89 5.20 -21.98 -14.74
N VAL A 90 5.60 -23.24 -14.54
CA VAL A 90 7.01 -23.59 -14.26
C VAL A 90 7.92 -23.26 -15.45
N PRO A 91 7.66 -23.71 -16.69
CA PRO A 91 8.49 -23.32 -17.84
C PRO A 91 8.63 -21.81 -18.04
N GLU A 92 7.57 -21.03 -17.83
CA GLU A 92 7.61 -19.57 -18.00
C GLU A 92 8.42 -18.89 -16.89
N LEU A 93 8.35 -19.38 -15.65
CA LEU A 93 9.16 -18.84 -14.55
C LEU A 93 10.66 -19.12 -14.75
N LEU A 94 11.00 -20.23 -15.40
CA LEU A 94 12.38 -20.64 -15.67
C LEU A 94 12.99 -19.98 -16.92
N ASP A 95 12.15 -19.42 -17.80
CA ASP A 95 12.60 -18.76 -19.04
C ASP A 95 12.58 -17.23 -18.87
N PRO A 96 13.74 -16.55 -18.80
CA PRO A 96 13.81 -15.10 -18.70
C PRO A 96 13.22 -14.35 -19.91
N GLN A 97 13.01 -15.04 -21.04
CA GLN A 97 12.38 -14.47 -22.23
C GLN A 97 10.87 -14.71 -22.29
N SER A 98 10.30 -15.38 -21.30
CA SER A 98 8.85 -15.56 -21.21
C SER A 98 8.14 -14.23 -20.94
N PRO A 99 6.81 -14.14 -21.17
CA PRO A 99 6.03 -12.98 -20.76
C PRO A 99 6.18 -12.61 -19.28
N LEU A 100 6.46 -13.58 -18.39
CA LEU A 100 6.70 -13.33 -16.96
C LEU A 100 8.03 -12.66 -16.69
N GLY A 101 9.04 -12.90 -17.55
CA GLY A 101 10.37 -12.28 -17.46
C GLY A 101 10.42 -10.82 -17.93
N ASN A 102 9.30 -10.26 -18.39
CA ASN A 102 9.21 -8.88 -18.83
C ASN A 102 9.52 -7.89 -17.70
N ALA A 103 10.60 -7.13 -17.84
CA ALA A 103 11.07 -6.17 -16.84
C ALA A 103 10.08 -5.03 -16.54
N ASP A 104 9.14 -4.75 -17.46
CA ASP A 104 8.14 -3.68 -17.30
C ASP A 104 6.88 -4.16 -16.53
N ALA A 105 6.80 -5.45 -16.19
CA ALA A 105 5.69 -5.97 -15.41
C ALA A 105 5.70 -5.38 -13.99
N THR A 106 4.55 -4.84 -13.57
CA THR A 106 4.35 -4.35 -12.20
C THR A 106 4.24 -5.50 -11.22
N ILE A 107 3.57 -6.60 -11.61
CA ILE A 107 3.40 -7.78 -10.77
C ILE A 107 3.12 -9.00 -11.64
N VAL A 108 3.63 -10.15 -11.20
CA VAL A 108 3.28 -11.47 -11.73
C VAL A 108 2.26 -12.12 -10.79
N VAL A 109 1.18 -12.68 -11.33
CA VAL A 109 0.12 -13.34 -10.57
C VAL A 109 0.07 -14.81 -10.99
N LEU A 110 0.23 -15.71 -10.02
CA LEU A 110 0.07 -17.13 -10.27
C LEU A 110 -1.38 -17.57 -9.99
N LEU A 111 -1.90 -18.47 -10.81
CA LEU A 111 -3.21 -19.09 -10.62
C LEU A 111 -3.13 -20.62 -10.85
N PRO A 112 -2.36 -21.34 -10.02
CA PRO A 112 -2.35 -22.79 -10.03
C PRO A 112 -3.68 -23.34 -9.48
N ASP A 113 -4.05 -24.54 -9.93
CA ASP A 113 -5.24 -25.24 -9.48
C ASP A 113 -4.92 -26.65 -8.99
N GLY A 114 -5.69 -27.10 -8.00
CA GLY A 114 -5.47 -28.40 -7.39
C GLY A 114 -5.71 -29.59 -8.33
N SER A 115 -6.43 -29.40 -9.45
CA SER A 115 -6.65 -30.51 -10.40
C SER A 115 -5.36 -30.89 -11.11
N SER A 116 -4.47 -29.92 -11.37
CA SER A 116 -3.16 -30.18 -11.98
C SER A 116 -2.24 -31.03 -11.12
N VAL A 117 -2.41 -31.01 -9.80
CA VAL A 117 -1.74 -31.98 -8.92
C VAL A 117 -2.24 -33.39 -9.22
N PHE A 118 -3.56 -33.57 -9.34
CA PHE A 118 -4.17 -34.88 -9.64
C PHE A 118 -3.97 -35.36 -11.07
N GLU A 119 -3.55 -34.51 -12.00
CA GLU A 119 -3.08 -34.93 -13.33
C GLU A 119 -1.75 -35.71 -13.25
N ARG A 120 -1.01 -35.56 -12.15
CA ARG A 120 0.26 -36.27 -11.87
C ARG A 120 0.06 -37.57 -11.08
N VAL A 121 -1.18 -37.87 -10.67
CA VAL A 121 -1.51 -39.02 -9.82
C VAL A 121 -2.20 -40.10 -10.67
N ALA A 122 -1.70 -41.33 -10.62
CA ALA A 122 -2.33 -42.46 -11.32
C ALA A 122 -3.69 -42.84 -10.69
N ILE A 123 -4.62 -43.36 -11.50
CA ILE A 123 -5.87 -43.95 -11.02
C ILE A 123 -5.75 -45.48 -11.06
N PRO A 124 -6.07 -46.21 -9.97
CA PRO A 124 -6.53 -45.71 -8.66
C PRO A 124 -5.42 -45.03 -7.87
N PHE A 125 -5.79 -44.04 -7.05
CA PHE A 125 -4.86 -43.33 -6.17
C PHE A 125 -5.12 -43.64 -4.69
N THR A 126 -4.08 -43.49 -3.88
CA THR A 126 -4.14 -43.51 -2.41
C THR A 126 -3.89 -42.11 -1.85
N ALA A 127 -4.25 -41.89 -0.59
CA ALA A 127 -3.90 -40.65 0.11
C ALA A 127 -2.38 -40.37 0.09
N GLU A 128 -1.55 -41.42 0.16
CA GLU A 128 -0.08 -41.34 0.11
C GLU A 128 0.41 -40.87 -1.27
N SER A 129 -0.07 -41.49 -2.36
CA SER A 129 0.30 -41.05 -3.72
C SER A 129 -0.12 -39.61 -4.04
N ALA A 130 -1.23 -39.15 -3.44
CA ALA A 130 -1.68 -37.77 -3.57
C ALA A 130 -0.87 -36.80 -2.69
N ASP A 131 -0.41 -37.23 -1.51
CA ASP A 131 0.53 -36.49 -0.65
C ASP A 131 1.88 -36.27 -1.37
N GLU A 132 2.44 -37.33 -1.96
CA GLU A 132 3.66 -37.23 -2.76
C GLU A 132 3.50 -36.25 -3.93
N ALA A 133 2.37 -36.31 -4.65
CA ALA A 133 2.12 -35.46 -5.79
C ALA A 133 1.96 -33.97 -5.41
N VAL A 134 1.24 -33.67 -4.32
CA VAL A 134 1.07 -32.26 -3.89
C VAL A 134 2.39 -31.67 -3.39
N ASN A 135 3.19 -32.45 -2.65
CA ASN A 135 4.52 -32.00 -2.22
C ASN A 135 5.44 -31.78 -3.40
N GLY A 136 5.50 -32.73 -4.35
CA GLY A 136 6.33 -32.59 -5.54
C GLY A 136 5.92 -31.41 -6.43
N PHE A 137 4.61 -31.13 -6.53
CA PHE A 137 4.12 -29.93 -7.22
C PHE A 137 4.55 -28.64 -6.53
N VAL A 138 4.43 -28.57 -5.20
CA VAL A 138 4.87 -27.39 -4.43
C VAL A 138 6.39 -27.22 -4.48
N ASP A 139 7.16 -28.29 -4.41
CA ASP A 139 8.63 -28.26 -4.54
C ASP A 139 9.06 -27.65 -5.87
N GLU A 140 8.48 -28.15 -6.97
CA GLU A 140 8.77 -27.66 -8.32
C GLU A 140 8.38 -26.19 -8.48
N LEU A 141 7.21 -25.80 -7.96
CA LEU A 141 6.73 -24.42 -8.04
C LEU A 141 7.63 -23.46 -7.25
N LEU A 142 7.97 -23.79 -6.00
CA LEU A 142 8.83 -22.93 -5.17
C LEU A 142 10.24 -22.83 -5.74
N ALA A 143 10.81 -23.93 -6.26
CA ALA A 143 12.10 -23.91 -6.94
C ALA A 143 12.08 -23.00 -8.18
N ALA A 144 11.02 -23.08 -9.00
CA ALA A 144 10.87 -22.22 -10.18
C ALA A 144 10.75 -20.74 -9.79
N ILE A 145 10.04 -20.43 -8.70
CA ILE A 145 9.94 -19.06 -8.16
C ILE A 145 11.30 -18.55 -7.69
N GLN A 146 12.10 -19.38 -7.01
CA GLN A 146 13.46 -18.99 -6.61
C GLN A 146 14.36 -18.67 -7.81
N VAL A 147 14.29 -19.49 -8.87
CA VAL A 147 14.99 -19.21 -10.13
C VAL A 147 14.51 -17.89 -10.72
N PHE A 148 13.20 -17.69 -10.84
CA PHE A 148 12.62 -16.44 -11.33
C PHE A 148 13.14 -15.21 -10.57
N ARG A 149 13.16 -15.29 -9.24
CA ARG A 149 13.65 -14.21 -8.36
C ARG A 149 15.16 -13.98 -8.45
N SER A 150 15.93 -14.94 -8.97
CA SER A 150 17.38 -14.74 -9.19
C SER A 150 17.69 -13.83 -10.38
N HIS A 151 16.74 -13.65 -11.31
CA HIS A 151 16.93 -12.83 -12.51
C HIS A 151 15.84 -11.77 -12.74
N SER A 152 14.78 -11.74 -11.93
CA SER A 152 13.72 -10.73 -11.96
C SER A 152 13.44 -10.14 -10.58
N SER A 153 13.28 -8.82 -10.53
CA SER A 153 12.82 -8.09 -9.34
C SER A 153 11.30 -7.89 -9.31
N THR A 154 10.57 -8.26 -10.36
CA THR A 154 9.09 -8.15 -10.40
C THR A 154 8.43 -8.99 -9.31
N PRO A 155 7.61 -8.40 -8.42
CA PRO A 155 6.97 -9.15 -7.35
C PRO A 155 6.00 -10.20 -7.88
N ILE A 156 5.85 -11.30 -7.14
CA ILE A 156 5.03 -12.44 -7.53
C ILE A 156 3.97 -12.75 -6.47
N VAL A 157 2.72 -12.90 -6.90
CA VAL A 157 1.61 -13.35 -6.05
C VAL A 157 1.49 -14.86 -6.16
N LEU A 158 1.63 -15.54 -5.03
CA LEU A 158 1.56 -17.00 -4.90
C LEU A 158 0.32 -17.40 -4.09
N PRO A 159 -0.75 -17.89 -4.72
CA PRO A 159 -1.92 -18.35 -3.98
C PRO A 159 -1.71 -19.77 -3.41
N THR A 160 -2.45 -20.10 -2.34
CA THR A 160 -2.62 -21.49 -1.89
C THR A 160 -3.46 -22.30 -2.89
N LEU A 161 -3.34 -23.63 -2.85
CA LEU A 161 -4.06 -24.56 -3.72
C LEU A 161 -5.37 -25.00 -3.08
N LEU A 162 -6.48 -24.94 -3.82
CA LEU A 162 -7.74 -25.54 -3.36
C LEU A 162 -7.77 -27.05 -3.66
N LEU A 163 -8.02 -27.87 -2.62
CA LEU A 163 -8.26 -29.31 -2.77
C LEU A 163 -9.59 -29.54 -3.49
N PRO A 164 -9.61 -30.20 -4.67
CA PRO A 164 -10.86 -30.48 -5.35
C PRO A 164 -11.73 -31.43 -4.50
N PRO A 165 -12.97 -31.05 -4.14
CA PRO A 165 -13.79 -31.79 -3.18
C PRO A 165 -14.15 -33.19 -3.67
N GLU A 166 -14.29 -33.39 -4.98
CA GLU A 166 -14.53 -34.68 -5.60
C GLU A 166 -13.37 -35.66 -5.38
N ARG A 167 -12.12 -35.17 -5.33
CA ARG A 167 -10.94 -36.02 -5.10
C ARG A 167 -10.90 -36.53 -3.68
N SER A 168 -11.20 -35.68 -2.71
CA SER A 168 -11.39 -36.13 -1.32
C SER A 168 -12.54 -37.15 -1.21
N SER A 169 -13.64 -36.90 -1.93
CA SER A 169 -14.82 -37.77 -1.89
C SER A 169 -14.60 -39.16 -2.50
N MET A 170 -13.62 -39.32 -3.40
CA MET A 170 -13.22 -40.62 -3.98
C MET A 170 -12.53 -41.56 -2.97
N LEU A 171 -11.99 -41.02 -1.87
CA LEU A 171 -11.49 -41.83 -0.75
C LEU A 171 -12.68 -42.19 0.14
N LEU A 172 -12.97 -43.47 0.35
CA LEU A 172 -14.21 -43.88 1.04
C LEU A 172 -14.09 -43.80 2.57
N ASP A 173 -12.92 -44.12 3.11
CA ASP A 173 -12.69 -44.08 4.55
C ASP A 173 -12.27 -42.67 5.00
N LEU A 174 -12.84 -42.23 6.13
CA LEU A 174 -12.53 -40.93 6.72
C LEU A 174 -11.05 -40.75 7.06
N PRO A 175 -10.31 -41.75 7.59
CA PRO A 175 -8.88 -41.62 7.81
C PRO A 175 -8.09 -41.21 6.55
N ALA A 176 -8.36 -41.82 5.40
CA ALA A 176 -7.72 -41.46 4.13
C ALA A 176 -8.07 -40.04 3.69
N ARG A 177 -9.35 -39.61 3.85
CA ARG A 177 -9.76 -38.22 3.59
C ARG A 177 -9.01 -37.23 4.46
N THR A 178 -8.91 -37.51 5.77
CA THR A 178 -8.20 -36.65 6.72
C THR A 178 -6.70 -36.61 6.44
N ARG A 179 -6.08 -37.74 6.04
CA ARG A 179 -4.67 -37.75 5.61
C ARG A 179 -4.44 -36.87 4.38
N LEU A 180 -5.31 -36.96 3.37
CA LEU A 180 -5.23 -36.10 2.18
C LEU A 180 -5.43 -34.62 2.53
N ALA A 181 -6.41 -34.29 3.37
CA ALA A 181 -6.63 -32.91 3.82
C ALA A 181 -5.42 -32.37 4.61
N ALA A 182 -4.80 -33.19 5.46
CA ALA A 182 -3.60 -32.81 6.20
C ALA A 182 -2.39 -32.62 5.28
N ALA A 183 -2.21 -33.47 4.27
CA ALA A 183 -1.19 -33.29 3.24
C ALA A 183 -1.36 -31.96 2.50
N TRP A 184 -2.60 -31.65 2.09
CA TRP A 184 -2.92 -30.40 1.41
C TRP A 184 -2.69 -29.17 2.29
N ALA A 185 -3.07 -29.25 3.57
CA ALA A 185 -2.83 -28.19 4.53
C ALA A 185 -1.32 -27.93 4.74
N ARG A 186 -0.50 -28.98 4.85
CA ARG A 186 0.97 -28.85 4.92
C ARG A 186 1.55 -28.23 3.66
N ALA A 187 1.11 -28.67 2.49
CA ALA A 187 1.54 -28.10 1.22
C ALA A 187 1.20 -26.60 1.13
N ASN A 188 0.00 -26.20 1.52
CA ASN A 188 -0.42 -24.80 1.54
C ASN A 188 0.28 -23.97 2.61
N GLN A 189 0.58 -24.54 3.77
CA GLN A 189 1.40 -23.88 4.79
C GLN A 189 2.75 -23.47 4.20
N ARG A 190 3.41 -24.36 3.45
CA ARG A 190 4.69 -24.04 2.77
C ARG A 190 4.54 -22.92 1.74
N LEU A 191 3.44 -22.88 0.99
CA LEU A 191 3.16 -21.78 0.05
C LEU A 191 2.95 -20.44 0.78
N LEU A 192 2.32 -20.46 1.97
CA LEU A 192 2.12 -19.27 2.79
C LEU A 192 3.44 -18.78 3.42
N GLU A 193 4.26 -19.70 3.94
CA GLU A 193 5.57 -19.41 4.54
C GLU A 193 6.56 -18.84 3.50
N ALA A 194 6.45 -19.26 2.23
CA ALA A 194 7.29 -18.77 1.14
C ALA A 194 7.27 -17.23 0.97
N GLY A 195 6.17 -16.56 1.33
CA GLY A 195 6.10 -15.08 1.29
C GLY A 195 6.99 -14.38 2.33
N ALA A 196 7.32 -15.08 3.42
CA ALA A 196 8.28 -14.59 4.42
C ALA A 196 9.72 -14.98 4.06
N GLU A 197 9.91 -16.15 3.45
CA GLU A 197 11.21 -16.75 3.16
C GLU A 197 11.84 -16.26 1.84
N ILE A 198 11.02 -15.96 0.83
CA ILE A 198 11.48 -15.56 -0.50
C ILE A 198 11.13 -14.09 -0.74
N SER A 199 12.16 -13.24 -0.83
CA SER A 199 11.98 -11.81 -1.07
C SER A 199 11.25 -11.53 -2.39
N GLY A 200 10.22 -10.69 -2.33
CA GLY A 200 9.37 -10.33 -3.47
C GLY A 200 8.24 -11.32 -3.78
N VAL A 201 8.07 -12.37 -2.98
CA VAL A 201 6.89 -13.25 -3.01
C VAL A 201 5.83 -12.73 -2.05
N VAL A 202 4.59 -12.66 -2.50
CA VAL A 202 3.42 -12.39 -1.65
C VAL A 202 2.48 -13.57 -1.71
N ALA A 203 2.33 -14.25 -0.59
CA ALA A 203 1.41 -15.38 -0.49
C ALA A 203 -0.03 -14.91 -0.24
N VAL A 204 -1.00 -15.58 -0.87
CA VAL A 204 -2.44 -15.30 -0.70
C VAL A 204 -3.19 -16.58 -0.38
N ASP A 205 -4.01 -16.56 0.68
CA ASP A 205 -4.78 -17.73 1.06
C ASP A 205 -6.11 -17.84 0.29
N MET A 206 -6.12 -18.66 -0.76
CA MET A 206 -7.33 -18.94 -1.54
C MET A 206 -8.41 -19.67 -0.74
N TYR A 207 -8.07 -20.39 0.33
CA TYR A 207 -9.09 -21.03 1.18
C TYR A 207 -9.92 -19.99 1.93
N GLN A 208 -9.27 -18.96 2.47
CA GLN A 208 -9.98 -17.83 3.09
C GLN A 208 -10.88 -17.13 2.07
N LEU A 209 -10.36 -16.81 0.88
CA LEU A 209 -11.16 -16.18 -0.17
C LEU A 209 -12.34 -17.05 -0.60
N ALA A 210 -12.14 -18.37 -0.74
CA ALA A 210 -13.19 -19.32 -1.10
C ALA A 210 -14.25 -19.49 -0.01
N ALA A 211 -13.89 -19.40 1.27
CA ALA A 211 -14.81 -19.55 2.38
C ALA A 211 -15.84 -18.41 2.47
N PHE A 212 -15.46 -17.21 2.02
CA PHE A 212 -16.32 -16.01 2.06
C PHE A 212 -16.80 -15.55 0.68
N ALA A 213 -16.44 -16.26 -0.39
CA ALA A 213 -16.99 -15.99 -1.70
C ALA A 213 -18.51 -16.24 -1.70
N PRO A 214 -19.32 -15.42 -2.41
CA PRO A 214 -20.77 -15.56 -2.41
C PRO A 214 -21.27 -16.80 -3.20
N ALA A 215 -20.36 -17.61 -3.73
CA ALA A 215 -20.65 -18.83 -4.47
C ALA A 215 -19.54 -19.88 -4.26
N ALA A 216 -19.81 -21.12 -4.68
CA ALA A 216 -18.81 -22.18 -4.67
C ALA A 216 -17.55 -21.79 -5.46
N ALA A 217 -16.38 -22.23 -4.97
CA ALA A 217 -15.09 -21.92 -5.56
C ALA A 217 -14.92 -22.44 -7.00
N THR A 218 -15.58 -23.55 -7.34
CA THR A 218 -15.45 -24.23 -8.63
C THR A 218 -16.81 -24.58 -9.21
N ASP A 219 -16.92 -24.61 -10.54
CA ASP A 219 -18.06 -25.16 -11.27
C ASP A 219 -17.60 -26.42 -12.03
N PRO A 220 -18.17 -27.61 -11.77
CA PRO A 220 -17.69 -28.86 -12.36
C PRO A 220 -17.88 -28.91 -13.88
N ARG A 221 -18.91 -28.25 -14.43
CA ARG A 221 -19.19 -28.20 -15.87
C ARG A 221 -18.15 -27.32 -16.56
N MET A 222 -17.86 -26.15 -16.00
CA MET A 222 -16.83 -25.24 -16.53
C MET A 222 -15.43 -25.86 -16.41
N ALA A 223 -15.16 -26.52 -15.28
CA ALA A 223 -13.91 -27.23 -15.04
C ALA A 223 -13.69 -28.38 -16.04
N ALA A 224 -14.73 -29.16 -16.34
CA ALA A 224 -14.64 -30.29 -17.26
C ALA A 224 -14.54 -29.87 -18.74
N TYR A 225 -15.37 -28.91 -19.18
CA TYR A 225 -15.51 -28.60 -20.62
C TYR A 225 -14.72 -27.39 -21.08
N ALA A 226 -14.51 -26.39 -20.22
CA ALA A 226 -13.80 -25.15 -20.56
C ALA A 226 -12.42 -25.06 -19.88
N ARG A 227 -12.07 -26.05 -19.05
CA ARG A 227 -10.87 -26.05 -18.19
C ARG A 227 -10.73 -24.76 -17.36
N SER A 228 -11.85 -24.10 -17.09
CA SER A 228 -11.94 -22.93 -16.21
C SER A 228 -12.29 -23.46 -14.82
N ARG A 229 -11.33 -23.39 -13.90
CA ARG A 229 -11.42 -24.09 -12.61
C ARG A 229 -12.11 -23.27 -11.52
N PHE A 230 -11.93 -21.95 -11.55
CA PHE A 230 -12.46 -21.05 -10.53
C PHE A 230 -13.66 -20.27 -11.04
N THR A 231 -14.63 -20.03 -10.16
CA THR A 231 -15.82 -19.23 -10.47
C THR A 231 -15.51 -17.74 -10.45
N ASP A 232 -16.31 -16.95 -11.17
CA ASP A 232 -16.16 -15.49 -11.24
C ASP A 232 -16.15 -14.81 -9.85
N PRO A 233 -17.00 -15.21 -8.87
CA PRO A 233 -16.94 -14.60 -7.54
C PRO A 233 -15.62 -14.84 -6.79
N LEU A 234 -15.06 -16.05 -6.87
CA LEU A 234 -13.74 -16.33 -6.28
C LEU A 234 -12.65 -15.54 -7.01
N LEU A 235 -12.69 -15.50 -8.33
CA LEU A 235 -11.73 -14.72 -9.13
C LEU A 235 -11.81 -13.22 -8.83
N LEU A 236 -12.99 -12.69 -8.53
CA LEU A 236 -13.15 -11.29 -8.10
C LEU A 236 -12.57 -11.05 -6.69
N SER A 237 -12.81 -11.94 -5.73
CA SER A 237 -12.18 -11.86 -4.41
C SER A 237 -10.64 -11.89 -4.52
N TYR A 238 -10.11 -12.80 -5.33
CA TYR A 238 -8.66 -12.86 -5.58
C TYR A 238 -8.14 -11.61 -6.29
N SER A 239 -8.90 -11.08 -7.25
CA SER A 239 -8.59 -9.83 -7.96
C SER A 239 -8.55 -8.61 -7.04
N ARG A 240 -9.41 -8.54 -6.02
CA ARG A 240 -9.38 -7.47 -5.00
C ARG A 240 -8.09 -7.51 -4.18
N GLU A 241 -7.66 -8.69 -3.75
CA GLU A 241 -6.37 -8.85 -3.06
C GLU A 241 -5.21 -8.39 -3.95
N ILE A 242 -5.15 -8.84 -5.20
CA ILE A 242 -4.13 -8.41 -6.16
C ILE A 242 -4.17 -6.89 -6.36
N ALA A 243 -5.35 -6.30 -6.53
CA ALA A 243 -5.50 -4.87 -6.72
C ALA A 243 -5.05 -4.07 -5.49
N ALA A 244 -5.29 -4.58 -4.27
CA ALA A 244 -4.80 -4.01 -3.04
C ALA A 244 -3.26 -4.06 -2.97
N LEU A 245 -2.65 -5.18 -3.36
CA LEU A 245 -1.19 -5.35 -3.43
C LEU A 245 -0.55 -4.43 -4.48
N VAL A 246 -1.13 -4.31 -5.68
CA VAL A 246 -0.65 -3.39 -6.72
C VAL A 246 -0.75 -1.95 -6.23
N ALA A 247 -1.86 -1.54 -5.61
CA ALA A 247 -1.98 -0.21 -5.04
C ALA A 247 -0.95 0.03 -3.93
N ALA A 248 -0.62 -0.99 -3.13
CA ALA A 248 0.41 -0.90 -2.11
C ALA A 248 1.81 -0.68 -2.71
N GLN A 249 2.16 -1.40 -3.77
CA GLN A 249 3.42 -1.21 -4.50
C GLN A 249 3.52 0.18 -5.14
N LEU A 250 2.42 0.70 -5.66
CA LEU A 250 2.34 2.06 -6.22
C LEU A 250 2.30 3.16 -5.16
N GLY A 251 2.41 2.83 -3.87
CA GLY A 251 2.41 3.81 -2.77
C GLY A 251 1.06 4.50 -2.56
N ARG A 252 -0.04 3.81 -2.88
CA ARG A 252 -1.43 4.31 -2.83
C ARG A 252 -2.27 3.68 -1.71
N THR A 253 -1.64 3.29 -0.62
CA THR A 253 -2.35 2.82 0.58
C THR A 253 -2.94 3.98 1.34
N SER A 254 -4.18 3.81 1.83
CA SER A 254 -4.78 4.78 2.74
C SER A 254 -4.03 4.80 4.07
N LYS A 255 -4.09 5.94 4.75
CA LYS A 255 -3.36 6.21 5.99
C LYS A 255 -4.28 6.62 7.14
N CYS A 256 -5.48 7.10 6.84
CA CYS A 256 -6.42 7.59 7.84
C CYS A 256 -7.84 7.10 7.53
N LEU A 257 -8.52 6.67 8.57
CA LEU A 257 -9.94 6.36 8.62
C LEU A 257 -10.66 7.55 9.27
N VAL A 258 -11.48 8.24 8.50
CA VAL A 258 -12.31 9.36 8.93
C VAL A 258 -13.72 8.83 9.16
N LEU A 259 -14.23 9.00 10.37
CA LEU A 259 -15.51 8.44 10.81
C LEU A 259 -16.54 9.55 11.01
N ASP A 260 -17.74 9.34 10.49
CA ASP A 260 -18.93 9.91 11.12
C ASP A 260 -19.28 9.16 12.42
N LEU A 261 -20.15 9.76 13.23
CA LEU A 261 -20.54 9.25 14.53
C LEU A 261 -21.94 8.66 14.51
N ASP A 262 -22.97 9.50 14.39
CA ASP A 262 -24.37 9.06 14.40
C ASP A 262 -24.65 8.12 13.22
N GLY A 263 -25.32 7.00 13.48
CA GLY A 263 -25.61 5.97 12.47
C GLY A 263 -24.40 5.20 11.95
N THR A 264 -23.18 5.56 12.35
CA THR A 264 -21.93 5.02 11.80
C THR A 264 -21.08 4.36 12.89
N THR A 265 -20.65 5.12 13.88
CA THR A 265 -19.83 4.63 15.01
C THR A 265 -20.71 4.16 16.17
N TRP A 266 -21.87 4.79 16.35
CA TRP A 266 -22.92 4.38 17.28
C TRP A 266 -24.29 4.57 16.64
N GLY A 267 -25.32 3.93 17.19
CA GLY A 267 -26.69 4.08 16.74
C GLY A 267 -27.41 5.26 17.40
N GLY A 268 -28.39 5.82 16.68
CA GLY A 268 -29.14 7.00 17.14
C GLY A 268 -28.46 8.32 16.78
N VAL A 269 -29.07 9.42 17.23
CA VAL A 269 -28.61 10.78 17.01
C VAL A 269 -28.20 11.37 18.35
N LEU A 270 -26.94 11.78 18.50
CA LEU A 270 -26.38 12.29 19.75
C LEU A 270 -27.17 13.47 20.32
N ALA A 271 -27.61 14.39 19.46
CA ALA A 271 -28.40 15.55 19.86
C ALA A 271 -29.75 15.19 20.50
N ASP A 272 -30.35 14.06 20.10
CA ASP A 272 -31.67 13.61 20.58
C ASP A 272 -31.54 12.68 21.79
N ALA A 273 -30.58 11.75 21.75
CA ALA A 273 -30.40 10.73 22.79
C ALA A 273 -29.52 11.19 23.95
N GLY A 274 -28.68 12.20 23.72
CA GLY A 274 -27.64 12.66 24.63
C GLY A 274 -26.41 11.74 24.69
N PRO A 275 -25.30 12.18 25.30
CA PRO A 275 -24.02 11.47 25.30
C PRO A 275 -24.04 10.06 25.89
N LEU A 276 -24.95 9.78 26.82
CA LEU A 276 -25.10 8.47 27.48
C LEU A 276 -26.24 7.62 26.90
N GLY A 277 -26.98 8.15 25.92
CA GLY A 277 -28.17 7.50 25.35
C GLY A 277 -27.98 6.93 23.95
N VAL A 278 -26.83 7.18 23.31
CA VAL A 278 -26.50 6.58 22.01
C VAL A 278 -26.37 5.05 22.12
N ILE A 279 -26.63 4.35 21.02
CA ILE A 279 -26.63 2.88 21.01
C ILE A 279 -25.22 2.38 20.72
N SER A 280 -24.51 1.95 21.75
CA SER A 280 -23.19 1.33 21.63
C SER A 280 -22.96 0.34 22.79
N GLY A 281 -22.27 -0.76 22.54
CA GLY A 281 -21.91 -1.73 23.57
C GLY A 281 -22.92 -2.88 23.67
N ASP A 282 -23.79 -2.86 24.67
CA ASP A 282 -24.68 -3.99 24.95
C ASP A 282 -25.88 -4.06 24.00
N GLY A 283 -26.36 -5.28 23.74
CA GLY A 283 -27.56 -5.55 22.94
C GLY A 283 -27.28 -5.64 21.43
N ARG A 284 -28.22 -6.23 20.68
CA ARG A 284 -27.98 -6.66 19.29
C ARG A 284 -27.41 -5.57 18.37
N ALA A 285 -27.94 -4.35 18.42
CA ALA A 285 -27.44 -3.24 17.61
C ALA A 285 -26.17 -2.62 18.21
N GLY A 286 -26.12 -2.47 19.54
CA GLY A 286 -24.96 -1.92 20.26
C GLY A 286 -23.70 -2.74 20.06
N GLU A 287 -23.82 -4.08 20.06
CA GLU A 287 -22.71 -5.02 19.85
C GLU A 287 -22.11 -4.84 18.45
N ALA A 288 -22.95 -4.69 17.42
CA ALA A 288 -22.50 -4.48 16.06
C ALA A 288 -21.76 -3.14 15.86
N PHE A 289 -22.24 -2.05 16.47
CA PHE A 289 -21.50 -0.78 16.49
C PHE A 289 -20.17 -0.91 17.26
N ALA A 290 -20.17 -1.65 18.36
CA ALA A 290 -18.97 -1.87 19.15
C ALA A 290 -17.93 -2.74 18.40
N ASP A 291 -18.36 -3.70 17.58
CA ASP A 291 -17.49 -4.47 16.70
C ASP A 291 -16.87 -3.61 15.59
N PHE A 292 -17.61 -2.63 15.07
CA PHE A 292 -17.06 -1.65 14.15
C PHE A 292 -16.00 -0.76 14.81
N GLN A 293 -16.26 -0.31 16.04
CA GLN A 293 -15.30 0.45 16.84
C GLN A 293 -14.02 -0.35 17.14
N ASP A 294 -14.15 -1.63 17.50
CA ASP A 294 -13.01 -2.52 17.69
C ASP A 294 -12.24 -2.76 16.40
N THR A 295 -12.93 -2.84 15.26
CA THR A 295 -12.29 -2.92 13.94
C THR A 295 -11.47 -1.66 13.66
N ALA A 296 -12.01 -0.47 13.91
CA ALA A 296 -11.27 0.79 13.76
C ALA A 296 -10.05 0.84 14.70
N ARG A 297 -10.20 0.39 15.95
CA ARG A 297 -9.10 0.29 16.92
C ARG A 297 -8.03 -0.70 16.49
N GLN A 298 -8.42 -1.84 15.92
CA GLN A 298 -7.50 -2.85 15.39
C GLN A 298 -6.73 -2.34 14.16
N LEU A 299 -7.37 -1.55 13.30
CA LEU A 299 -6.66 -0.86 12.22
C LEU A 299 -5.69 0.20 12.78
N SER A 300 -6.11 0.92 13.82
CA SER A 300 -5.28 1.94 14.47
C SER A 300 -4.03 1.38 15.13
N SER A 301 -4.13 0.22 15.80
CA SER A 301 -2.97 -0.46 16.41
C SER A 301 -1.88 -0.86 15.39
N GLN A 302 -2.23 -0.87 14.09
CA GLN A 302 -1.35 -1.19 12.97
C GLN A 302 -0.89 0.06 12.20
N GLY A 303 -1.21 1.26 12.69
CA GLY A 303 -0.73 2.52 12.12
C GLY A 303 -1.72 3.30 11.25
N VAL A 304 -3.00 2.90 11.23
CA VAL A 304 -4.06 3.72 10.62
C VAL A 304 -4.43 4.84 11.57
N LEU A 305 -4.46 6.08 11.09
CA LEU A 305 -4.89 7.22 11.89
C LEU A 305 -6.43 7.25 11.96
N LEU A 306 -7.00 7.48 13.13
CA LEU A 306 -8.43 7.72 13.26
C LEU A 306 -8.71 9.22 13.33
N ALA A 307 -9.75 9.68 12.66
CA ALA A 307 -10.25 11.04 12.76
C ALA A 307 -11.78 11.07 12.75
N ILE A 308 -12.38 12.12 13.31
CA ILE A 308 -13.83 12.34 13.29
C ILE A 308 -14.14 13.50 12.36
N ALA A 309 -15.15 13.33 11.49
CA ALA A 309 -15.80 14.38 10.74
C ALA A 309 -17.33 14.23 10.87
N SER A 310 -17.90 14.82 11.92
CA SER A 310 -19.31 14.63 12.26
C SER A 310 -20.05 15.95 12.45
N LYS A 311 -21.35 15.95 12.14
CA LYS A 311 -22.26 17.09 12.33
C LYS A 311 -22.89 17.05 13.72
N ASN A 312 -22.09 17.41 14.72
CA ASN A 312 -22.45 17.34 16.12
C ASN A 312 -21.82 18.48 16.93
N ASP A 313 -22.27 18.64 18.17
CA ASP A 313 -21.64 19.52 19.16
C ASP A 313 -20.37 18.85 19.73
N ASP A 314 -19.23 19.54 19.69
CA ASP A 314 -17.93 19.01 20.12
C ASP A 314 -17.90 18.64 21.61
N GLU A 315 -18.59 19.39 22.48
CA GLU A 315 -18.64 19.10 23.91
C GLU A 315 -19.40 17.79 24.17
N LEU A 316 -20.55 17.60 23.52
CA LEU A 316 -21.33 16.36 23.64
C LEU A 316 -20.60 15.15 23.06
N VAL A 317 -19.88 15.31 21.94
CA VAL A 317 -19.07 14.23 21.35
C VAL A 317 -17.98 13.81 22.31
N ARG A 318 -17.22 14.76 22.87
CA ARG A 318 -16.17 14.47 23.85
C ARG A 318 -16.73 13.81 25.10
N GLN A 319 -17.90 14.24 25.56
CA GLN A 319 -18.58 13.62 26.69
C GLN A 319 -18.93 12.16 26.39
N ALA A 320 -19.50 11.86 25.21
CA ALA A 320 -19.84 10.49 24.82
C ALA A 320 -18.60 9.59 24.77
N LEU A 321 -17.51 10.06 24.14
CA LEU A 321 -16.23 9.35 24.03
C LEU A 321 -15.53 9.11 25.39
N THR A 322 -15.91 9.85 26.45
CA THR A 322 -15.26 9.76 27.76
C THR A 322 -16.12 9.02 28.78
N GLU A 323 -17.44 9.24 28.75
CA GLU A 323 -18.35 8.81 29.81
C GLU A 323 -19.24 7.63 29.42
N HIS A 324 -19.49 7.41 28.13
CA HIS A 324 -20.39 6.33 27.68
C HIS A 324 -19.69 4.96 27.77
N SER A 325 -20.10 4.12 28.74
CA SER A 325 -19.46 2.83 29.01
C SER A 325 -19.46 1.83 27.84
N GLY A 326 -20.45 1.92 26.95
CA GLY A 326 -20.55 1.09 25.75
C GLY A 326 -19.75 1.58 24.53
N VAL A 327 -19.17 2.79 24.56
CA VAL A 327 -18.32 3.30 23.48
C VAL A 327 -16.89 2.83 23.73
N ARG A 328 -16.31 2.09 22.77
CA ARG A 328 -15.00 1.44 22.87
C ARG A 328 -13.83 2.29 22.35
N LEU A 329 -14.12 3.35 21.60
CA LEU A 329 -13.14 4.36 21.16
C LEU A 329 -13.13 5.55 22.12
N GLY A 330 -11.97 5.89 22.65
CA GLY A 330 -11.78 7.09 23.48
C GLY A 330 -11.29 8.29 22.67
N ILE A 331 -11.30 9.48 23.29
CA ILE A 331 -10.75 10.71 22.70
C ILE A 331 -9.31 10.47 22.20
N ASP A 332 -8.50 9.77 23.00
CA ASP A 332 -7.11 9.52 22.68
C ASP A 332 -6.94 8.68 21.41
N ASP A 333 -7.89 7.82 21.05
CA ASP A 333 -7.80 6.98 19.86
C ASP A 333 -7.79 7.80 18.55
N PHE A 334 -8.26 9.06 18.60
CA PHE A 334 -8.36 9.96 17.45
C PHE A 334 -7.20 10.96 17.38
N ALA A 335 -6.60 11.09 16.19
CA ALA A 335 -5.58 12.10 15.92
C ALA A 335 -6.19 13.49 15.69
N VAL A 336 -7.40 13.57 15.13
CA VAL A 336 -8.14 14.81 14.89
C VAL A 336 -9.63 14.56 15.15
N ILE A 337 -10.27 15.44 15.90
CA ILE A 337 -11.72 15.42 16.13
C ILE A 337 -12.30 16.71 15.55
N VAL A 338 -13.15 16.58 14.53
CA VAL A 338 -13.91 17.70 13.96
C VAL A 338 -15.40 17.39 14.12
N ALA A 339 -15.99 17.96 15.17
CA ALA A 339 -17.42 17.93 15.45
C ALA A 339 -17.97 19.36 15.38
N ASN A 340 -18.62 19.69 14.26
CA ASN A 340 -19.20 21.01 14.04
C ASN A 340 -20.28 20.93 12.95
N TRP A 341 -20.94 22.06 12.65
CA TRP A 341 -21.99 22.12 11.63
C TRP A 341 -21.49 22.53 10.24
N ASP A 342 -20.17 22.61 10.06
CA ASP A 342 -19.58 22.96 8.77
C ASP A 342 -19.73 21.82 7.75
N PRO A 343 -19.67 22.09 6.44
CA PRO A 343 -19.74 21.04 5.42
C PRO A 343 -18.62 20.00 5.57
N LYS A 344 -18.97 18.72 5.56
CA LYS A 344 -18.01 17.60 5.68
C LYS A 344 -16.88 17.62 4.65
N PRO A 345 -17.05 18.06 3.39
CA PRO A 345 -15.93 18.19 2.45
C PRO A 345 -14.79 19.08 2.98
N GLY A 346 -15.14 20.24 3.55
CA GLY A 346 -14.16 21.15 4.15
C GLY A 346 -13.47 20.53 5.36
N ASN A 347 -14.24 19.86 6.23
CA ASN A 347 -13.69 19.17 7.40
C ASN A 347 -12.74 18.03 7.00
N VAL A 348 -13.09 17.22 6.01
CA VAL A 348 -12.24 16.13 5.49
C VAL A 348 -10.93 16.66 4.90
N ALA A 349 -11.00 17.75 4.13
CA ALA A 349 -9.79 18.43 3.63
C ALA A 349 -8.94 19.03 4.76
N GLY A 350 -9.57 19.64 5.75
CA GLY A 350 -8.93 20.17 6.96
C GLY A 350 -8.22 19.08 7.77
N ILE A 351 -8.84 17.90 7.91
CA ILE A 351 -8.22 16.74 8.55
C ILE A 351 -6.98 16.28 7.78
N ALA A 352 -7.05 16.17 6.45
CA ALA A 352 -5.88 15.82 5.64
C ALA A 352 -4.73 16.83 5.83
N GLN A 353 -5.05 18.13 5.87
CA GLN A 353 -4.09 19.20 6.09
C GLN A 353 -3.47 19.15 7.49
N ALA A 354 -4.29 18.98 8.54
CA ALA A 354 -3.84 18.86 9.92
C ALA A 354 -2.93 17.64 10.10
N LEU A 355 -3.25 16.54 9.43
CA LEU A 355 -2.44 15.33 9.40
C LEU A 355 -1.29 15.39 8.37
N ASN A 356 -1.12 16.48 7.62
CA ASN A 356 -0.09 16.61 6.59
C ASN A 356 -0.03 15.43 5.58
N ILE A 357 -1.18 14.84 5.26
CA ILE A 357 -1.35 13.76 4.28
C ILE A 357 -2.19 14.25 3.10
N GLY A 358 -2.17 13.50 2.00
CA GLY A 358 -3.07 13.80 0.87
C GLY A 358 -4.48 13.28 1.14
N VAL A 359 -5.49 13.96 0.58
CA VAL A 359 -6.90 13.51 0.65
C VAL A 359 -7.10 12.13 0.01
N ASP A 360 -6.24 11.76 -0.93
CA ASP A 360 -6.18 10.43 -1.55
C ASP A 360 -5.73 9.31 -0.61
N SER A 361 -5.28 9.67 0.60
CA SER A 361 -4.91 8.74 1.67
C SER A 361 -6.03 8.56 2.71
N LEU A 362 -7.21 9.14 2.48
CA LEU A 362 -8.35 9.06 3.40
C LEU A 362 -9.38 8.02 2.96
N VAL A 363 -9.93 7.30 3.95
CA VAL A 363 -11.17 6.53 3.83
C VAL A 363 -12.20 7.18 4.74
N PHE A 364 -13.31 7.61 4.18
CA PHE A 364 -14.42 8.27 4.87
C PHE A 364 -15.61 7.31 5.00
N VAL A 365 -16.05 7.06 6.23
CA VAL A 365 -17.19 6.19 6.54
C VAL A 365 -18.31 7.02 7.10
N ASP A 366 -19.49 6.90 6.52
CA ASP A 366 -20.69 7.69 6.85
C ASP A 366 -21.93 6.93 6.38
N ASP A 367 -23.02 6.95 7.14
CA ASP A 367 -24.29 6.32 6.77
C ASP A 367 -25.05 7.15 5.72
N ASN A 368 -24.90 8.46 5.76
CA ASN A 368 -25.61 9.40 4.92
C ASN A 368 -25.00 9.48 3.50
N ALA A 369 -25.73 8.92 2.53
CA ALA A 369 -25.33 8.93 1.11
C ALA A 369 -25.11 10.34 0.54
N SER A 370 -25.81 11.35 1.06
CA SER A 370 -25.70 12.74 0.62
C SER A 370 -24.38 13.36 1.09
N GLU A 371 -23.96 13.09 2.33
CA GLU A 371 -22.67 13.52 2.87
C GLU A 371 -21.52 12.85 2.12
N ARG A 372 -21.57 11.52 1.93
CA ARG A 372 -20.58 10.79 1.10
C ARG A 372 -20.52 11.32 -0.33
N GLY A 373 -21.67 11.60 -0.94
CA GLY A 373 -21.78 12.20 -2.27
C GLY A 373 -21.11 13.56 -2.35
N SER A 374 -21.31 14.42 -1.35
CA SER A 374 -20.69 15.75 -1.29
C SER A 374 -19.16 15.67 -1.15
N VAL A 375 -18.65 14.76 -0.33
CA VAL A 375 -17.20 14.54 -0.16
C VAL A 375 -16.59 14.03 -1.47
N ARG A 376 -17.23 13.09 -2.17
CA ARG A 376 -16.75 12.61 -3.47
C ARG A 376 -16.74 13.70 -4.54
N ALA A 377 -17.78 14.52 -4.61
CA ALA A 377 -17.86 15.58 -5.60
C ALA A 377 -16.75 16.64 -5.41
N ALA A 378 -16.43 16.97 -4.16
CA ALA A 378 -15.36 17.91 -3.83
C ALA A 378 -13.96 17.28 -3.90
N HIS A 379 -13.83 16.01 -3.51
CA HIS A 379 -12.58 15.28 -3.39
C HIS A 379 -12.72 13.85 -3.95
N PRO A 380 -12.71 13.66 -5.28
CA PRO A 380 -12.90 12.34 -5.91
C PRO A 380 -11.86 11.29 -5.51
N GLN A 381 -10.72 11.72 -4.96
CA GLN A 381 -9.66 10.82 -4.50
C GLN A 381 -9.93 10.20 -3.12
N VAL A 382 -10.86 10.78 -2.33
CA VAL A 382 -11.25 10.23 -1.01
C VAL A 382 -12.06 8.95 -1.25
N ARG A 383 -11.68 7.86 -0.58
CA ARG A 383 -12.47 6.63 -0.60
C ARG A 383 -13.65 6.78 0.33
N THR A 384 -14.84 6.44 -0.13
CA THR A 384 -16.03 6.43 0.72
C THR A 384 -16.53 5.01 0.94
N VAL A 385 -17.02 4.76 2.15
CA VAL A 385 -17.65 3.49 2.56
C VAL A 385 -18.99 3.82 3.16
N ALA A 386 -20.04 3.16 2.67
CA ALA A 386 -21.37 3.27 3.23
C ALA A 386 -21.46 2.47 4.53
N ALA A 387 -21.76 3.15 5.65
CA ALA A 387 -22.27 2.48 6.84
C ALA A 387 -23.76 2.19 6.65
N ASP A 388 -24.23 1.11 7.28
CA ASP A 388 -25.65 0.74 7.29
C ASP A 388 -26.18 0.91 8.72
N PRO A 389 -26.93 1.98 9.03
CA PRO A 389 -27.41 2.25 10.38
C PRO A 389 -28.52 1.27 10.80
N ASP A 390 -29.20 0.63 9.83
CA ASP A 390 -30.26 -0.35 10.06
C ASP A 390 -29.68 -1.77 10.26
N ASP A 391 -28.53 -2.05 9.64
CA ASP A 391 -27.77 -3.31 9.81
C ASP A 391 -26.26 -3.02 10.03
N PRO A 392 -25.88 -2.48 11.21
CA PRO A 392 -24.49 -2.08 11.50
C PRO A 392 -23.47 -3.21 11.38
N ALA A 393 -23.91 -4.47 11.42
CA ALA A 393 -23.06 -5.64 11.20
C ALA A 393 -22.47 -5.69 9.77
N ARG A 394 -23.03 -4.95 8.81
CA ARG A 394 -22.54 -4.86 7.42
C ARG A 394 -21.41 -3.86 7.24
N THR A 395 -21.23 -2.92 8.16
CA THR A 395 -20.23 -1.85 8.05
C THR A 395 -18.80 -2.40 8.08
N VAL A 396 -18.51 -3.40 8.94
CA VAL A 396 -17.18 -4.03 9.01
C VAL A 396 -16.81 -4.76 7.71
N PRO A 397 -17.64 -5.68 7.17
CA PRO A 397 -17.38 -6.26 5.85
C PRO A 397 -17.21 -5.21 4.75
N ALA A 398 -18.03 -4.16 4.72
CA ALA A 398 -17.94 -3.10 3.70
C ALA A 398 -16.60 -2.34 3.78
N LEU A 399 -16.12 -2.02 4.98
CA LEU A 399 -14.83 -1.34 5.19
C LEU A 399 -13.63 -2.20 4.75
N LEU A 400 -13.67 -3.49 5.06
CA LEU A 400 -12.53 -4.39 4.83
C LEU A 400 -12.48 -4.97 3.41
N ARG A 401 -13.63 -5.05 2.72
CA ARG A 401 -13.80 -5.72 1.41
C ARG A 401 -12.74 -5.39 0.37
N ASP A 402 -12.39 -4.11 0.24
CA ASP A 402 -11.52 -3.63 -0.84
C ASP A 402 -10.07 -3.38 -0.37
N GLY A 403 -9.71 -3.69 0.88
CA GLY A 403 -8.32 -3.62 1.35
C GLY A 403 -7.67 -2.24 1.19
N PHE A 404 -8.37 -1.16 1.57
CA PHE A 404 -7.85 0.21 1.41
C PHE A 404 -6.56 0.47 2.23
N PHE A 405 -6.39 -0.25 3.33
CA PHE A 405 -5.24 -0.14 4.23
C PHE A 405 -4.21 -1.26 4.05
N THR A 406 -4.40 -2.16 3.09
CA THR A 406 -3.48 -3.29 2.81
C THR A 406 -2.07 -2.77 2.53
N THR A 407 -1.07 -3.33 3.20
CA THR A 407 0.36 -3.05 3.01
C THR A 407 1.11 -4.36 2.83
N LEU A 408 2.25 -4.32 2.12
CA LEU A 408 3.08 -5.51 1.89
C LEU A 408 3.77 -5.99 3.18
N ARG A 409 4.24 -5.03 4.00
CA ARG A 409 4.82 -5.29 5.31
C ARG A 409 4.45 -4.14 6.26
N LEU A 410 4.27 -4.48 7.54
CA LEU A 410 4.10 -3.53 8.64
C LEU A 410 5.41 -3.40 9.41
N THR A 411 5.95 -2.19 9.48
CA THR A 411 7.14 -1.89 10.27
C THR A 411 6.76 -1.39 11.66
N GLU A 412 7.71 -1.39 12.61
CA GLU A 412 7.51 -0.74 13.92
C GLU A 412 7.18 0.75 13.77
N ASP A 413 7.75 1.40 12.74
CA ASP A 413 7.49 2.80 12.44
C ASP A 413 6.03 3.08 12.08
N ASP A 414 5.35 2.10 11.48
CA ASP A 414 3.91 2.18 11.22
C ASP A 414 3.10 2.04 12.50
N ARG A 415 3.43 1.06 13.35
CA ARG A 415 2.74 0.86 14.62
C ARG A 415 2.86 2.07 15.55
N ALA A 416 3.98 2.78 15.49
CA ALA A 416 4.21 4.00 16.25
C ALA A 416 3.50 5.25 15.67
N ARG A 417 2.89 5.16 14.47
CA ARG A 417 2.32 6.32 13.78
C ARG A 417 1.26 7.07 14.59
N PRO A 418 0.26 6.42 15.22
CA PRO A 418 -0.78 7.15 15.95
C PRO A 418 -0.20 7.99 17.10
N GLN A 419 0.76 7.42 17.84
CA GLN A 419 1.45 8.12 18.94
C GLN A 419 2.22 9.35 18.43
N ARG A 420 2.91 9.22 17.28
CA ARG A 420 3.66 10.33 16.67
C ARG A 420 2.78 11.50 16.25
N TYR A 421 1.56 11.23 15.77
CA TYR A 421 0.61 12.28 15.41
C TYR A 421 0.06 13.03 16.64
N ARG A 422 -0.04 12.37 17.79
CA ARG A 422 -0.36 13.06 19.05
C ARG A 422 0.76 14.01 19.46
N ALA A 423 2.02 13.56 19.42
CA ALA A 423 3.19 14.41 19.68
C ALA A 423 3.26 15.61 18.71
N GLU A 424 2.82 15.44 17.46
CA GLU A 424 2.72 16.53 16.48
C GLU A 424 1.70 17.60 16.89
N ALA A 425 0.55 17.22 17.46
CA ALA A 425 -0.45 18.20 17.92
C ALA A 425 0.08 19.06 19.08
N GLU A 426 0.84 18.47 20.01
CA GLU A 426 1.55 19.21 21.06
C GLU A 426 2.60 20.16 20.46
N ARG A 427 3.29 19.73 19.40
CA ARG A 427 4.28 20.55 18.70
C ARG A 427 3.67 21.74 17.97
N VAL A 428 2.52 21.56 17.32
CA VAL A 428 1.76 22.68 16.71
C VAL A 428 1.34 23.68 17.77
N SER A 429 0.90 23.20 18.92
CA SER A 429 0.55 24.07 20.06
C SER A 429 1.77 24.85 20.55
N PHE A 430 2.94 24.20 20.66
CA PHE A 430 4.20 24.89 20.97
C PHE A 430 4.60 25.92 19.91
N ARG A 431 4.42 25.62 18.62
CA ARG A 431 4.72 26.59 17.54
C ARG A 431 3.90 27.88 17.68
N GLN A 432 2.66 27.79 18.16
CA GLN A 432 1.81 28.96 18.40
C GLN A 432 2.27 29.81 19.60
N THR A 433 3.13 29.28 20.47
CA THR A 433 3.67 30.00 21.64
C THR A 433 4.98 30.75 21.35
N VAL A 434 5.53 30.64 20.13
CA VAL A 434 6.85 31.20 19.78
C VAL A 434 6.75 32.07 18.53
N ASP A 435 7.19 33.33 18.62
CA ASP A 435 7.06 34.33 17.54
C ASP A 435 8.08 34.15 16.40
N ALA A 436 9.36 33.86 16.72
CA ALA A 436 10.41 33.72 15.72
C ALA A 436 10.57 32.27 15.21
N VAL A 437 11.02 32.10 13.96
CA VAL A 437 11.29 30.77 13.37
C VAL A 437 12.52 30.14 14.00
N GLU A 438 13.55 30.95 14.24
CA GLU A 438 14.84 30.55 14.80
C GLU A 438 14.68 30.05 16.24
N ASP A 439 13.91 30.77 17.06
CA ASP A 439 13.63 30.38 18.44
C ASP A 439 12.82 29.08 18.52
N TYR A 440 11.90 28.88 17.57
CA TYR A 440 11.17 27.63 17.46
C TYR A 440 12.09 26.46 17.07
N LEU A 441 12.93 26.63 16.03
CA LEU A 441 13.85 25.60 15.58
C LEU A 441 14.88 25.23 16.66
N ALA A 442 15.41 26.21 17.38
CA ALA A 442 16.29 25.97 18.53
C ALA A 442 15.54 25.28 19.68
N GLY A 443 14.32 25.71 19.96
CA GLY A 443 13.45 25.15 21.00
C GLY A 443 12.97 23.72 20.72
N LEU A 444 13.00 23.25 19.47
CA LEU A 444 12.74 21.84 19.13
C LEU A 444 13.82 20.91 19.67
N GLN A 445 15.05 21.39 19.83
CA GLN A 445 16.22 20.58 20.22
C GLN A 445 16.35 19.35 19.31
N THR A 446 16.37 19.58 17.98
CA THR A 446 16.35 18.50 17.00
C THR A 446 17.70 17.79 16.94
N GLU A 447 17.67 16.48 17.17
CA GLU A 447 18.82 15.58 17.03
C GLU A 447 18.65 14.78 15.73
N VAL A 448 19.73 14.70 14.95
CA VAL A 448 19.76 13.99 13.67
C VAL A 448 20.90 12.99 13.69
N THR A 449 20.58 11.71 13.51
CA THR A 449 21.57 10.64 13.37
C THR A 449 21.62 10.19 11.92
N ILE A 450 22.80 10.29 11.30
CA ILE A 450 23.04 9.86 9.92
C ILE A 450 24.04 8.71 9.95
N ALA A 451 23.61 7.53 9.50
CA ALA A 451 24.44 6.33 9.48
C ALA A 451 24.59 5.79 8.05
N ALA A 452 25.64 5.00 7.82
CA ALA A 452 25.69 4.15 6.64
C ALA A 452 24.61 3.07 6.78
N ALA A 453 23.84 2.83 5.72
CA ALA A 453 22.87 1.74 5.72
C ALA A 453 23.57 0.37 5.65
N ASP A 454 22.99 -0.61 6.32
CA ASP A 454 23.44 -2.00 6.26
C ASP A 454 22.27 -2.95 5.88
N GLY A 455 22.53 -4.26 5.95
CA GLY A 455 21.53 -5.29 5.64
C GLY A 455 20.31 -5.28 6.56
N THR A 456 20.39 -4.71 7.77
CA THR A 456 19.28 -4.63 8.72
C THR A 456 18.29 -3.49 8.36
N ASP A 457 18.73 -2.50 7.58
CA ASP A 457 17.92 -1.36 7.17
C ASP A 457 17.10 -1.61 5.89
N VAL A 458 17.35 -2.72 5.18
CA VAL A 458 16.80 -3.04 3.85
C VAL A 458 15.28 -2.87 3.77
N ASP A 459 14.55 -3.48 4.69
CA ASP A 459 13.07 -3.44 4.71
C ASP A 459 12.55 -2.00 4.94
N ARG A 460 13.20 -1.24 5.83
CA ARG A 460 12.82 0.14 6.14
C ARG A 460 13.14 1.09 4.99
N LEU A 461 14.28 0.91 4.33
CA LEU A 461 14.67 1.66 3.15
C LEU A 461 13.70 1.43 1.99
N SER A 462 13.41 0.16 1.69
CA SER A 462 12.42 -0.22 0.68
C SER A 462 11.08 0.47 0.94
N GLN A 463 10.60 0.39 2.19
CA GLN A 463 9.34 1.03 2.58
C GLN A 463 9.36 2.56 2.40
N LEU A 464 10.44 3.24 2.78
CA LEU A 464 10.57 4.69 2.60
C LEU A 464 10.50 5.06 1.12
N THR A 465 11.21 4.32 0.27
CA THR A 465 11.17 4.55 -1.18
C THR A 465 9.77 4.30 -1.73
N LEU A 466 9.01 3.32 -1.23
CA LEU A 466 7.66 2.98 -1.70
C LEU A 466 6.57 3.99 -1.26
N ARG A 467 6.66 4.54 -0.05
CA ARG A 467 5.56 5.31 0.55
C ARG A 467 5.73 6.82 0.52
N THR A 468 6.94 7.30 0.27
CA THR A 468 7.23 8.73 0.25
C THR A 468 6.92 9.29 -1.13
N ASN A 469 5.85 10.08 -1.23
CA ASN A 469 5.41 10.69 -2.49
C ASN A 469 5.67 12.21 -2.54
N GLN A 470 5.68 12.88 -1.39
CA GLN A 470 5.78 14.34 -1.34
C GLN A 470 7.22 14.86 -1.38
N TYR A 471 8.17 14.09 -0.84
CA TYR A 471 9.58 14.43 -0.82
C TYR A 471 10.41 13.23 -1.26
N ASN A 472 10.29 12.91 -2.54
CA ASN A 472 11.04 11.86 -3.23
C ASN A 472 11.52 12.46 -4.56
N LEU A 473 12.83 12.58 -4.74
CA LEU A 473 13.42 13.35 -5.83
C LEU A 473 13.18 12.72 -7.20
N THR A 474 13.30 11.40 -7.31
CA THR A 474 13.19 10.68 -8.59
C THR A 474 12.01 9.73 -8.65
N THR A 475 11.30 9.54 -7.53
CA THR A 475 10.26 8.51 -7.36
C THR A 475 10.74 7.08 -7.56
N LEU A 476 12.06 6.85 -7.50
CA LEU A 476 12.65 5.52 -7.49
C LEU A 476 12.06 4.69 -6.35
N ARG A 477 11.42 3.57 -6.71
CA ARG A 477 10.81 2.61 -5.79
C ARG A 477 11.64 1.34 -5.81
N LEU A 478 12.19 0.95 -4.66
CA LEU A 478 13.05 -0.20 -4.53
C LEU A 478 12.38 -1.22 -3.62
N ASP A 479 12.20 -2.45 -4.08
CA ASP A 479 11.83 -3.56 -3.21
C ASP A 479 13.05 -3.98 -2.34
N PRO A 480 12.89 -4.86 -1.33
CA PRO A 480 14.01 -5.28 -0.48
C PRO A 480 15.20 -5.85 -1.27
N ALA A 481 14.94 -6.61 -2.34
CA ALA A 481 16.00 -7.19 -3.17
C ALA A 481 16.78 -6.11 -3.95
N ALA A 482 16.08 -5.11 -4.50
CA ALA A 482 16.68 -3.99 -5.20
C ALA A 482 17.48 -3.09 -4.26
N VAL A 483 17.03 -2.87 -3.02
CA VAL A 483 17.81 -2.17 -1.99
C VAL A 483 19.08 -2.96 -1.66
N GLN A 484 18.98 -4.27 -1.43
CA GLN A 484 20.13 -5.13 -1.16
C GLN A 484 21.14 -5.10 -2.32
N ALA A 485 20.66 -5.17 -3.56
CA ALA A 485 21.50 -5.09 -4.75
C ALA A 485 22.18 -3.72 -4.89
N PHE A 486 21.50 -2.63 -4.51
CA PHE A 486 22.09 -1.29 -4.47
C PHE A 486 23.18 -1.17 -3.40
N LEU A 487 22.93 -1.68 -2.19
CA LEU A 487 23.90 -1.70 -1.09
C LEU A 487 25.15 -2.52 -1.44
N GLY A 488 25.02 -3.55 -2.27
CA GLY A 488 26.13 -4.40 -2.69
C GLY A 488 27.09 -3.76 -3.69
N ARG A 489 26.77 -2.58 -4.24
CA ARG A 489 27.62 -1.87 -5.22
C ARG A 489 28.80 -1.18 -4.52
N PRO A 490 30.06 -1.43 -4.92
CA PRO A 490 31.23 -0.75 -4.34
C PRO A 490 31.19 0.78 -4.39
N GLU A 491 30.58 1.31 -5.44
CA GLU A 491 30.38 2.73 -5.71
C GLU A 491 29.23 3.36 -4.90
N ALA A 492 28.36 2.56 -4.28
CA ALA A 492 27.16 3.07 -3.63
C ALA A 492 27.46 3.73 -2.29
N ILE A 493 26.69 4.79 -2.04
CA ILE A 493 26.58 5.48 -0.76
C ILE A 493 25.10 5.51 -0.42
N VAL A 494 24.72 4.72 0.58
CA VAL A 494 23.36 4.72 1.11
C VAL A 494 23.42 5.19 2.56
N LYS A 495 22.65 6.25 2.87
CA LYS A 495 22.56 6.80 4.22
C LYS A 495 21.15 6.66 4.77
N THR A 496 21.05 6.19 6.01
CA THR A 496 19.85 6.27 6.82
C THR A 496 19.85 7.57 7.61
N ILE A 497 18.71 8.24 7.68
CA ILE A 497 18.52 9.48 8.44
C ILE A 497 17.47 9.21 9.50
N ARG A 498 17.88 9.28 10.77
CA ARG A 498 17.03 9.22 11.95
C ARG A 498 16.96 10.59 12.61
N CYS A 499 15.81 10.90 13.20
CA CYS A 499 15.61 12.20 13.85
C CYS A 499 14.78 12.05 15.11
N ALA A 500 15.15 12.79 16.15
CA ALA A 500 14.37 12.96 17.37
C ALA A 500 14.28 14.46 17.70
N ASP A 501 13.24 14.85 18.44
CA ASP A 501 13.13 16.18 19.03
C ASP A 501 12.52 16.08 20.44
N ARG A 502 12.34 17.22 21.11
CA ARG A 502 11.77 17.26 22.47
C ARG A 502 10.37 16.63 22.62
N PHE A 503 9.64 16.44 21.54
CA PHE A 503 8.29 15.86 21.53
C PHE A 503 8.30 14.36 21.23
N GLY A 504 9.45 13.81 20.77
CA GLY A 504 9.63 12.38 20.67
C GLY A 504 10.60 11.93 19.57
N ASP A 505 10.75 10.62 19.48
CA ASP A 505 11.56 9.96 18.45
C ASP A 505 10.76 9.78 17.15
N HIS A 506 11.26 10.41 16.07
CA HIS A 506 10.68 10.31 14.74
C HIS A 506 11.18 9.07 13.98
N GLY A 507 12.07 8.26 14.57
CA GLY A 507 12.60 7.03 13.98
C GLY A 507 13.35 7.30 12.68
N LEU A 508 13.30 6.33 11.76
CA LEU A 508 13.87 6.50 10.43
C LEU A 508 12.98 7.46 9.61
N VAL A 509 13.52 8.63 9.30
CA VAL A 509 12.81 9.73 8.62
C VAL A 509 13.29 9.94 7.19
N GLY A 510 14.44 9.41 6.79
CA GLY A 510 14.90 9.57 5.42
C GLY A 510 15.90 8.51 4.97
N ALA A 511 16.03 8.41 3.65
CA ALA A 511 16.94 7.53 2.95
C ALA A 511 17.54 8.26 1.75
N LEU A 512 18.86 8.35 1.69
CA LEU A 512 19.59 8.98 0.58
C LEU A 512 20.44 7.92 -0.13
N PHE A 513 20.22 7.76 -1.43
CA PHE A 513 20.92 6.85 -2.32
C PHE A 513 21.78 7.67 -3.27
N ALA A 514 23.08 7.40 -3.29
CA ALA A 514 24.03 8.01 -4.21
C ALA A 514 25.05 6.99 -4.69
N GLU A 515 25.74 7.31 -5.78
CA GLU A 515 26.83 6.50 -6.33
C GLU A 515 28.00 7.40 -6.74
N ILE A 516 29.21 6.84 -6.80
CA ILE A 516 30.39 7.57 -7.27
C ILE A 516 30.99 6.89 -8.50
N HIS A 517 31.05 7.63 -9.60
CA HIS A 517 31.64 7.20 -10.86
C HIS A 517 32.57 8.28 -11.39
N ASP A 518 33.78 7.91 -11.81
CA ASP A 518 34.75 8.81 -12.47
C ASP A 518 34.98 10.18 -11.79
N GLY A 519 34.96 10.22 -10.46
CA GLY A 519 35.14 11.45 -9.69
C GLY A 519 33.91 12.37 -9.67
N ARG A 520 32.74 11.85 -10.03
CA ARG A 520 31.42 12.47 -9.88
C ARG A 520 30.58 11.70 -8.87
N LEU A 521 29.94 12.41 -7.94
CA LEU A 521 28.96 11.87 -7.01
C LEU A 521 27.55 12.09 -7.57
N ASP A 522 26.83 11.02 -7.89
CA ASP A 522 25.47 11.08 -8.42
C ASP A 522 24.46 10.76 -7.31
N ILE A 523 23.64 11.75 -6.92
CA ILE A 523 22.51 11.57 -6.00
C ILE A 523 21.37 10.94 -6.80
N VAL A 524 21.22 9.62 -6.62
CA VAL A 524 20.25 8.79 -7.33
C VAL A 524 18.83 9.00 -6.82
N ASN A 525 18.66 9.06 -5.50
CA ASN A 525 17.38 9.42 -4.90
C ASN A 525 17.54 9.95 -3.49
N PHE A 526 16.61 10.81 -3.08
CA PHE A 526 16.42 11.18 -1.68
C PHE A 526 14.94 11.13 -1.35
N ALA A 527 14.58 10.25 -0.41
CA ALA A 527 13.24 10.12 0.12
C ALA A 527 13.24 10.55 1.59
N MET A 528 12.38 11.50 1.96
CA MET A 528 12.25 11.94 3.35
C MET A 528 10.78 12.07 3.77
N SER A 529 10.50 11.69 5.02
CA SER A 529 9.22 11.88 5.66
C SER A 529 8.91 13.36 5.86
N CYS A 530 7.69 13.75 5.49
CA CYS A 530 7.21 15.14 5.58
C CYS A 530 7.21 15.74 7.00
N ARG A 531 7.31 14.91 8.05
CA ARG A 531 7.26 15.36 9.45
C ARG A 531 8.50 16.15 9.88
N VAL A 532 9.66 15.91 9.25
CA VAL A 532 10.93 16.57 9.60
C VAL A 532 11.38 17.64 8.60
N LEU A 533 10.60 17.89 7.55
CA LEU A 533 10.94 18.86 6.50
C LEU A 533 10.94 20.30 7.02
N GLY A 534 11.80 21.14 6.43
CA GLY A 534 11.91 22.55 6.81
C GLY A 534 12.60 22.78 8.14
N ARG A 535 13.17 21.73 8.74
CA ARG A 535 13.99 21.79 9.96
C ARG A 535 15.49 21.80 9.65
N GLY A 536 15.88 21.64 8.39
CA GLY A 536 17.28 21.56 7.96
C GLY A 536 17.89 20.15 8.01
N VAL A 537 17.09 19.14 8.31
CA VAL A 537 17.50 17.72 8.28
C VAL A 537 17.93 17.32 6.86
N GLU A 538 17.25 17.86 5.85
CA GLU A 538 17.56 17.71 4.42
C GLU A 538 18.97 18.22 4.09
N SER A 539 19.34 19.39 4.61
CA SER A 539 20.65 20.00 4.40
C SER A 539 21.74 19.25 5.14
N ALA A 540 21.46 18.78 6.37
CA ALA A 540 22.39 17.96 7.14
C ALA A 540 22.70 16.63 6.43
N ALA A 541 21.66 15.94 5.95
CA ALA A 541 21.80 14.69 5.19
C ALA A 541 22.62 14.89 3.91
N LEU A 542 22.31 15.93 3.14
CA LEU A 542 23.04 16.28 1.93
C LEU A 542 24.51 16.59 2.25
N HIS A 543 24.78 17.42 3.25
CA HIS A 543 26.14 17.75 3.66
C HIS A 543 26.97 16.50 3.96
N THR A 544 26.42 15.54 4.72
CA THR A 544 27.12 14.29 5.04
C THR A 544 27.46 13.47 3.80
N VAL A 545 26.57 13.42 2.81
CA VAL A 545 26.81 12.67 1.56
C VAL A 545 27.80 13.38 0.64
N LEU A 546 27.71 14.71 0.53
CA LEU A 546 28.71 15.50 -0.22
C LEU A 546 30.11 15.37 0.40
N ALA A 547 30.21 15.42 1.73
CA ALA A 547 31.47 15.24 2.45
C ALA A 547 32.06 13.82 2.26
N GLU A 548 31.23 12.78 2.26
CA GLU A 548 31.64 11.41 1.87
C GLU A 548 32.14 11.38 0.43
N GLY A 549 31.43 12.02 -0.50
CA GLY A 549 31.83 12.14 -1.90
C GLY A 549 33.22 12.72 -2.07
N VAL A 550 33.49 13.87 -1.44
CA VAL A 550 34.82 14.52 -1.48
C VAL A 550 35.90 13.59 -0.92
N ARG A 551 35.65 12.90 0.21
CA ARG A 551 36.61 11.94 0.78
C ARG A 551 36.90 10.77 -0.15
N ARG A 552 35.92 10.33 -0.94
CA ARG A 552 36.07 9.28 -1.96
C ARG A 552 36.55 9.79 -3.32
N GLY A 553 36.95 11.07 -3.40
CA GLY A 553 37.58 11.65 -4.59
C GLY A 553 36.63 12.32 -5.58
N ALA A 554 35.35 12.50 -5.24
CA ALA A 554 34.42 13.25 -6.07
C ALA A 554 34.76 14.76 -6.06
N ARG A 555 34.74 15.39 -7.24
CA ARG A 555 34.96 16.84 -7.41
C ARG A 555 33.68 17.60 -7.72
N VAL A 556 32.70 16.89 -8.28
CA VAL A 556 31.41 17.42 -8.69
C VAL A 556 30.33 16.48 -8.15
N ALA A 557 29.22 17.04 -7.70
CA ALA A 557 28.00 16.28 -7.42
C ALA A 557 26.95 16.56 -8.49
N SER A 558 26.21 15.54 -8.90
CA SER A 558 25.01 15.65 -9.71
C SER A 558 23.80 15.10 -8.97
N GLY A 559 22.62 15.54 -9.37
CA GLY A 559 21.37 14.93 -8.95
C GLY A 559 20.27 15.24 -9.94
N THR A 560 19.27 14.37 -10.00
CA THR A 560 18.12 14.53 -10.89
C THR A 560 16.86 14.70 -10.07
N PHE A 561 16.02 15.65 -10.46
CA PHE A 561 14.65 15.77 -9.97
C PHE A 561 13.68 15.42 -11.09
N ILE A 562 12.74 14.51 -10.81
CA ILE A 562 11.67 14.12 -11.74
C ILE A 562 10.35 14.61 -11.17
N ARG A 563 9.70 15.56 -11.86
CA ARG A 563 8.47 16.19 -11.42
C ARG A 563 7.32 15.19 -11.43
N THR A 564 6.59 15.12 -10.32
CA THR A 564 5.29 14.46 -10.26
C THR A 564 4.24 15.43 -9.76
N ALA A 565 2.97 15.03 -9.84
CA ALA A 565 1.88 15.81 -9.25
C ALA A 565 2.00 15.97 -7.73
N LYS A 566 2.81 15.14 -7.05
CA LYS A 566 2.84 15.06 -5.57
C LYS A 566 4.15 15.52 -4.94
N ASN A 567 5.28 15.43 -5.64
CA ASN A 567 6.60 15.71 -5.06
C ASN A 567 7.05 17.18 -5.14
N GLY A 568 6.10 18.11 -5.30
CA GLY A 568 6.41 19.54 -5.42
C GLY A 568 7.21 20.12 -4.25
N ARG A 569 7.12 19.53 -3.05
CA ARG A 569 7.90 19.96 -1.87
C ARG A 569 9.41 19.74 -2.02
N ALA A 570 9.83 18.83 -2.89
CA ALA A 570 11.25 18.57 -3.15
C ALA A 570 11.79 19.33 -4.38
N ALA A 571 10.95 20.07 -5.11
CA ALA A 571 11.31 20.68 -6.38
C ALA A 571 12.47 21.69 -6.27
N ASP A 572 12.58 22.39 -5.14
CA ASP A 572 13.62 23.39 -4.91
C ASP A 572 14.83 22.84 -4.14
N PHE A 573 14.83 21.55 -3.78
CA PHE A 573 15.89 20.95 -2.95
C PHE A 573 17.29 21.22 -3.50
N PHE A 574 17.53 20.92 -4.78
CA PHE A 574 18.84 21.13 -5.41
C PHE A 574 19.20 22.62 -5.51
N ARG A 575 18.27 23.49 -5.92
CA ARG A 575 18.52 24.94 -6.04
C ARG A 575 18.84 25.57 -4.68
N SER A 576 18.09 25.20 -3.64
CA SER A 576 18.31 25.66 -2.27
C SER A 576 19.61 25.14 -1.65
N SER A 577 20.24 24.15 -2.30
CA SER A 577 21.51 23.55 -1.89
C SER A 577 22.66 23.92 -2.83
N ASP A 578 22.59 25.09 -3.48
CA ASP A 578 23.57 25.64 -4.43
C ASP A 578 23.95 24.72 -5.61
N PHE A 579 23.05 23.84 -6.05
CA PHE A 579 23.23 23.19 -7.34
C PHE A 579 22.70 24.08 -8.46
N ALA A 580 23.44 24.16 -9.55
CA ALA A 580 23.03 24.83 -10.77
C ALA A 580 22.31 23.85 -11.71
N VAL A 581 21.26 24.33 -12.40
CA VAL A 581 20.60 23.56 -13.45
C VAL A 581 21.58 23.33 -14.60
N THR A 582 21.58 22.11 -15.13
CA THR A 582 22.31 21.75 -16.35
C THR A 582 21.36 21.24 -17.41
N GLY A 583 21.34 21.90 -18.57
CA GLY A 583 20.43 21.57 -19.67
C GLY A 583 19.10 22.32 -19.58
N ALA A 584 18.05 21.72 -20.14
CA ALA A 584 16.69 22.28 -20.10
C ALA A 584 16.00 21.90 -18.77
N ASP A 585 15.21 22.83 -18.21
CA ASP A 585 14.38 22.54 -17.03
C ASP A 585 12.98 22.10 -17.50
N GLU A 586 12.75 20.78 -17.54
CA GLU A 586 11.47 20.20 -17.98
C GLU A 586 10.48 20.04 -16.81
N THR A 587 10.88 20.39 -15.58
CA THR A 587 10.09 20.11 -14.36
C THR A 587 8.88 21.03 -14.17
N GLN A 588 8.56 21.85 -15.16
CA GLN A 588 7.30 22.60 -15.21
C GLN A 588 6.10 21.65 -15.41
N GLU A 589 6.31 20.52 -16.08
CA GLU A 589 5.27 19.52 -16.36
C GLU A 589 5.50 18.22 -15.60
N VAL A 590 4.42 17.51 -15.28
CA VAL A 590 4.49 16.18 -14.64
C VAL A 590 5.17 15.20 -15.61
N GLY A 591 6.16 14.46 -15.12
CA GLY A 591 7.00 13.56 -15.91
C GLY A 591 8.28 14.21 -16.43
N GLY A 592 8.36 15.54 -16.45
CA GLY A 592 9.57 16.26 -16.82
C GLY A 592 10.68 16.10 -15.77
N HIS A 593 11.93 16.15 -16.23
CA HIS A 593 13.10 15.93 -15.40
C HIS A 593 14.14 17.03 -15.60
N THR A 594 14.90 17.32 -14.54
CA THR A 594 15.98 18.30 -14.57
C THR A 594 17.18 17.77 -13.81
N THR A 595 18.35 17.88 -14.44
CA THR A 595 19.63 17.53 -13.84
C THR A 595 20.29 18.78 -13.27
N TYR A 596 20.90 18.61 -12.11
CA TYR A 596 21.57 19.64 -11.34
C TYR A 596 23.03 19.26 -11.13
N LEU A 597 23.93 20.24 -11.13
CA LEU A 597 25.36 20.06 -10.82
C LEU A 597 25.83 21.05 -9.74
N ARG A 598 26.71 20.58 -8.86
CA ARG A 598 27.40 21.39 -7.86
C ARG A 598 28.89 21.06 -7.84
N ASP A 599 29.72 22.10 -7.83
CA ASP A 599 31.15 21.97 -7.55
C ASP A 599 31.38 21.71 -6.04
N LEU A 600 32.26 20.76 -5.72
CA LEU A 600 32.52 20.33 -4.34
C LEU A 600 33.74 21.00 -3.69
N ALA A 601 34.29 22.07 -4.28
CA ALA A 601 35.32 22.88 -3.66
C ALA A 601 34.88 23.54 -2.35
N THR A 602 33.56 23.74 -2.19
CA THR A 602 32.96 24.23 -0.93
C THR A 602 31.77 23.36 -0.53
N LEU A 603 31.75 22.97 0.73
CA LEU A 603 30.65 22.22 1.33
C LEU A 603 29.74 23.18 2.13
N PRO A 604 28.43 22.88 2.24
CA PRO A 604 27.53 23.63 3.11
C PRO A 604 28.05 23.65 4.56
N GLY A 605 27.83 24.73 5.31
CA GLY A 605 28.18 24.78 6.74
C GLY A 605 27.23 23.93 7.60
N PRO A 606 27.63 23.55 8.82
CA PRO A 606 26.73 22.91 9.78
C PRO A 606 25.60 23.86 10.19
N LEU A 607 24.41 23.32 10.45
CA LEU A 607 23.27 24.10 10.90
C LEU A 607 23.30 24.23 12.43
N PRO A 608 23.29 25.45 12.99
CA PRO A 608 23.56 25.67 14.42
C PRO A 608 22.45 25.19 15.35
N HIS A 609 21.21 25.04 14.85
CA HIS A 609 20.06 24.57 15.63
C HIS A 609 19.87 23.04 15.61
N LEU A 610 20.76 22.30 14.93
CA LEU A 610 20.72 20.84 14.85
C LEU A 610 21.92 20.22 15.57
N THR A 611 21.66 19.18 16.36
CA THR A 611 22.71 18.28 16.83
C THR A 611 22.82 17.12 15.85
N VAL A 612 23.89 17.08 15.05
CA VAL A 612 24.09 16.04 14.02
C VAL A 612 25.14 15.03 14.47
N THR A 613 24.73 13.77 14.61
CA THR A 613 25.60 12.62 14.89
C THR A 613 25.77 11.81 13.62
N VAL A 614 27.01 11.69 13.14
CA VAL A 614 27.32 10.86 11.96
C VAL A 614 27.99 9.57 12.41
N LEU A 615 27.29 8.45 12.33
CA LEU A 615 27.82 7.14 12.70
C LEU A 615 28.64 6.58 11.54
N ARG A 616 29.91 6.26 11.82
CA ARG A 616 30.83 5.66 10.84
C ARG A 616 30.89 4.15 11.04
N PRO A 617 31.05 3.36 9.97
CA PRO A 617 31.15 1.90 10.06
C PRO A 617 32.33 1.38 10.90
N GLU A 618 33.26 2.24 11.33
CA GLU A 618 34.36 1.87 12.24
C GLU A 618 34.07 2.14 13.73
N GLU A 619 32.96 2.81 14.07
CA GLU A 619 32.61 3.21 15.45
C GLU A 619 31.52 2.31 16.09
N GLU A 620 30.97 1.35 15.33
CA GLU A 620 30.09 0.30 15.86
C GLU A 620 30.91 -0.93 16.29
N LYS A 621 31.64 -0.80 17.41
CA LYS A 621 32.03 -1.94 18.25
C LYS A 621 32.46 -1.46 19.64
N PRO A 622 31.74 -1.87 20.69
CA PRO A 622 32.36 -2.48 21.85
C PRO A 622 32.77 -3.92 21.54
#